data_AF-A0A7S2NMP8-F1
#
_entry.id   AF-A0A7S2NMP8-F1
#
_cell.length_a   1.000
_cell.length_b   1.000
_cell.length_c   1.000
_cell.angle_alpha   90.00
_cell.angle_beta   90.00
_cell.angle_gamma   90.00
#
_symmetry.space_group_name_H-M   'P 1'
#
loop_
_entity.id
_entity.type
_entity.pdbx_description
1 polymer ?
#
loop_
_entity_poly.entity_id
_entity_poly.type
_entity_poly.pdbx_seq_one_letter_code
_entity_poly.pdbx_strand_id
1 'polypeptide(L)'
;PPSPPPVSPPSPLPSPPPATPPPDASQCGCSHLLDGLTPTSPASSVCVKRESTRVMCRPLTGGILGCDPGMHLCQGCQDSPGKWARRKCAKKAHKNKCGKRRVRRNCHVSCNLC
;
A
#
# COMPACT_ATOMS: atom_id res chain seq x y z
N PRO A 1 18.34 54.99 19.07
CA PRO A 1 17.69 53.67 19.27
C PRO A 1 18.30 52.62 18.33
N PRO A 2 18.77 51.46 18.82
CA PRO A 2 19.30 50.43 17.94
C PRO A 2 18.16 49.72 17.18
N SER A 3 18.40 49.43 15.90
CA SER A 3 17.45 48.71 15.03
C SER A 3 17.27 47.25 15.48
N PRO A 4 16.05 46.69 15.39
CA PRO A 4 15.84 45.28 15.65
C PRO A 4 16.55 44.42 14.58
N PRO A 5 17.04 43.22 14.93
CA PRO A 5 17.67 42.34 13.97
C PRO A 5 16.66 41.84 12.91
N PRO A 6 17.11 41.50 11.70
CA PRO A 6 16.24 40.99 10.65
C PRO A 6 15.64 39.63 11.05
N VAL A 7 14.31 39.52 10.96
CA VAL A 7 13.58 38.26 11.15
C VAL A 7 13.97 37.32 10.02
N SER A 8 14.57 36.17 10.35
CA SER A 8 14.91 35.16 9.35
C SER A 8 13.64 34.62 8.69
N PRO A 9 13.60 34.45 7.36
CA PRO A 9 12.45 33.89 6.68
C PRO A 9 12.22 32.43 7.12
N PRO A 10 10.96 31.97 7.17
CA PRO A 10 10.66 30.58 7.45
C PRO A 10 11.25 29.68 6.36
N SER A 11 11.91 28.59 6.75
CA SER A 11 12.47 27.62 5.80
C SER A 11 11.38 27.05 4.89
N PRO A 12 11.66 26.82 3.59
CA PRO A 12 10.69 26.22 2.68
C PRO A 12 10.32 24.80 3.17
N LEU A 13 9.02 24.49 3.13
CA LEU A 13 8.55 23.13 3.40
C LEU A 13 9.11 22.16 2.34
N PRO A 14 9.63 20.98 2.72
CA PRO A 14 10.02 19.96 1.74
C PRO A 14 8.80 19.46 0.96
N SER A 15 8.99 19.21 -0.35
CA SER A 15 7.95 18.70 -1.24
C SER A 15 7.40 17.34 -0.77
N PRO A 16 6.09 17.07 -0.95
CA PRO A 16 5.55 15.75 -0.62
C PRO A 16 6.19 14.66 -1.48
N PRO A 17 6.38 13.44 -0.95
CA PRO A 17 6.90 12.32 -1.73
C PRO A 17 5.93 11.92 -2.86
N PRO A 18 6.42 11.26 -3.93
CA PRO A 18 5.58 10.79 -5.03
C PRO A 18 4.53 9.79 -4.55
N ALA A 19 3.36 9.80 -5.19
CA ALA A 19 2.30 8.84 -4.92
C ALA A 19 2.76 7.41 -5.27
N THR A 20 2.56 6.48 -4.35
CA THR A 20 2.86 5.06 -4.56
C THR A 20 1.92 4.50 -5.65
N PRO A 21 2.41 3.69 -6.61
CA PRO A 21 1.55 3.09 -7.62
C PRO A 21 0.48 2.20 -6.99
N PRO A 22 -0.70 2.06 -7.65
CA PRO A 22 -1.75 1.18 -7.19
C PRO A 22 -1.27 -0.28 -7.18
N PRO A 23 -1.75 -1.12 -6.25
CA PRO A 23 -1.33 -2.51 -6.19
C PRO A 23 -1.90 -3.34 -7.34
N ASP A 24 -1.11 -4.30 -7.81
CA ASP A 24 -1.49 -5.29 -8.82
C ASP A 24 -1.89 -6.64 -8.20
N ALA A 25 -2.48 -7.52 -9.00
CA ALA A 25 -2.95 -8.85 -8.61
C ALA A 25 -1.84 -9.72 -8.02
N SER A 26 -0.61 -9.55 -8.48
CA SER A 26 0.57 -10.21 -7.93
C SER A 26 0.77 -9.96 -6.43
N GLN A 27 0.34 -8.79 -5.94
CA GLN A 27 0.48 -8.39 -4.54
C GLN A 27 -0.61 -8.98 -3.63
N CYS A 28 -1.61 -9.66 -4.20
CA CYS A 28 -2.69 -10.33 -3.47
C CYS A 28 -2.29 -11.69 -2.89
N GLY A 29 -1.11 -12.21 -3.26
CA GLY A 29 -0.64 -13.53 -2.85
C GLY A 29 -1.42 -14.67 -3.50
N CYS A 30 -1.96 -14.45 -4.70
CA CYS A 30 -2.69 -15.46 -5.48
C CYS A 30 -1.79 -16.65 -5.80
N SER A 31 -2.21 -17.86 -5.39
CA SER A 31 -1.60 -19.12 -5.83
C SER A 31 -2.08 -19.50 -7.23
N HIS A 32 -3.33 -19.16 -7.57
CA HIS A 32 -3.92 -19.40 -8.88
C HIS A 32 -4.68 -18.17 -9.36
N LEU A 33 -4.35 -17.68 -10.56
CA LEU A 33 -5.14 -16.67 -11.26
C LEU A 33 -6.11 -17.40 -12.20
N LEU A 34 -7.40 -17.12 -12.04
CA LEU A 34 -8.48 -17.77 -12.78
C LEU A 34 -9.18 -16.76 -13.70
N ASP A 35 -9.97 -17.26 -14.65
CA ASP A 35 -10.85 -16.45 -15.51
C ASP A 35 -10.10 -15.35 -16.31
N GLY A 36 -8.89 -15.66 -16.77
CA GLY A 36 -8.07 -14.73 -17.56
C GLY A 36 -7.40 -13.62 -16.74
N LEU A 37 -7.44 -13.69 -15.40
CA LEU A 37 -6.77 -12.74 -14.54
C LEU A 37 -5.25 -12.80 -14.72
N THR A 38 -4.62 -11.64 -14.89
CA THR A 38 -3.16 -11.52 -15.07
C THR A 38 -2.52 -10.96 -13.80
N PRO A 39 -1.23 -11.25 -13.53
CA PRO A 39 -0.54 -10.71 -12.35
C PRO A 39 -0.41 -9.18 -12.36
N THR A 40 -0.56 -8.55 -13.53
CA THR A 40 -0.58 -7.10 -13.77
C THR A 40 -1.98 -6.51 -13.72
N SER A 41 -3.02 -7.31 -13.49
CA SER A 41 -4.38 -6.79 -13.32
C SER A 41 -4.45 -5.97 -12.04
N PRO A 42 -5.22 -4.87 -11.99
CA PRO A 42 -5.27 -4.03 -10.80
C PRO A 42 -5.93 -4.77 -9.64
N ALA A 43 -5.29 -4.78 -8.47
CA ALA A 43 -5.78 -5.49 -7.27
C ALA A 43 -7.19 -5.06 -6.87
N SER A 44 -7.58 -3.82 -7.13
CA SER A 44 -8.94 -3.31 -6.89
C SER A 44 -10.02 -4.03 -7.71
N SER A 45 -9.64 -4.71 -8.79
CA SER A 45 -10.49 -5.54 -9.63
C SER A 45 -10.30 -7.04 -9.38
N VAL A 46 -9.63 -7.42 -8.28
CA VAL A 46 -9.33 -8.81 -7.95
C VAL A 46 -10.12 -9.24 -6.72
N CYS A 47 -10.82 -10.36 -6.85
CA CYS A 47 -11.46 -11.08 -5.78
C CYS A 47 -10.59 -12.25 -5.35
N VAL A 48 -10.35 -12.35 -4.05
CA VAL A 48 -9.46 -13.33 -3.44
C VAL A 48 -10.28 -14.29 -2.60
N LYS A 49 -10.11 -15.59 -2.83
CA LYS A 49 -10.63 -16.67 -1.99
C LYS A 49 -9.46 -17.38 -1.34
N ARG A 50 -9.48 -17.51 -0.01
CA ARG A 50 -8.50 -18.33 0.73
C ARG A 50 -9.14 -19.65 1.13
N GLU A 51 -8.62 -20.76 0.60
CA GLU A 51 -8.97 -22.12 1.02
C GLU A 51 -7.73 -22.78 1.62
N SER A 52 -7.69 -22.92 2.95
CA SER A 52 -6.64 -23.55 3.78
C SER A 52 -5.19 -23.19 3.45
N THR A 53 -4.67 -23.61 2.30
CA THR A 53 -3.30 -23.39 1.82
C THR A 53 -3.21 -22.73 0.45
N ARG A 54 -4.33 -22.56 -0.26
CA ARG A 54 -4.38 -22.01 -1.62
C ARG A 54 -5.15 -20.69 -1.63
N VAL A 55 -4.61 -19.73 -2.36
CA VAL A 55 -5.25 -18.45 -2.61
C VAL A 55 -5.68 -18.42 -4.07
N MET A 56 -6.98 -18.42 -4.32
CA MET A 56 -7.52 -18.32 -5.68
C MET A 56 -7.95 -16.88 -5.94
N CYS A 57 -7.51 -16.34 -7.06
CA CYS A 57 -7.85 -14.99 -7.46
C CYS A 57 -8.63 -14.99 -8.76
N ARG A 58 -9.73 -14.23 -8.75
CA ARG A 58 -10.62 -14.04 -9.88
C ARG A 58 -10.75 -12.55 -10.18
N PRO A 59 -11.00 -12.17 -11.44
CA PRO A 59 -11.39 -10.81 -11.73
C PRO A 59 -12.74 -10.52 -11.08
N LEU A 60 -12.99 -9.25 -10.81
CA LEU A 60 -14.26 -8.72 -10.37
C LEU A 60 -15.23 -8.79 -11.56
N THR A 61 -15.81 -9.96 -11.81
CA THR A 61 -16.70 -10.18 -12.94
C THR A 61 -18.09 -9.62 -12.64
N GLY A 62 -18.34 -8.39 -13.09
CA GLY A 62 -19.66 -7.88 -13.49
C GLY A 62 -20.82 -7.99 -12.48
N GLY A 63 -20.97 -6.94 -11.67
CA GLY A 63 -22.31 -6.53 -11.20
C GLY A 63 -22.36 -5.93 -9.81
N ILE A 64 -22.05 -4.63 -9.68
CA ILE A 64 -22.53 -3.66 -8.65
C ILE A 64 -22.25 -4.00 -7.15
N LEU A 65 -22.00 -5.24 -6.77
CA LEU A 65 -22.10 -5.77 -5.40
C LEU A 65 -20.84 -6.49 -4.89
N GLY A 66 -19.71 -6.30 -5.57
CA GLY A 66 -18.41 -6.76 -5.06
C GLY A 66 -18.10 -8.22 -5.40
N CYS A 67 -17.29 -8.85 -4.56
CA CYS A 67 -16.82 -10.21 -4.77
C CYS A 67 -17.89 -11.25 -4.43
N ASP A 68 -17.78 -12.42 -5.06
CA ASP A 68 -18.63 -13.59 -4.80
C ASP A 68 -18.66 -13.94 -3.29
N PRO A 69 -19.77 -14.45 -2.74
CA PRO A 69 -19.84 -14.84 -1.33
C PRO A 69 -18.71 -15.81 -0.93
N GLY A 70 -17.90 -15.41 0.04
CA GLY A 70 -16.71 -16.14 0.48
C GLY A 70 -15.40 -15.68 -0.18
N MET A 71 -15.49 -14.73 -1.13
CA MET A 71 -14.35 -14.01 -1.68
C MET A 71 -14.32 -12.57 -1.13
N HIS A 72 -13.13 -11.97 -1.11
CA HIS A 72 -12.91 -10.60 -0.64
C HIS A 72 -12.07 -9.82 -1.64
N LEU A 73 -12.30 -8.52 -1.74
CA LEU A 73 -11.49 -7.64 -2.57
C LEU A 73 -10.02 -7.72 -2.15
N CYS A 74 -9.14 -7.84 -3.13
CA CYS A 74 -7.73 -7.72 -2.88
C CYS A 74 -7.40 -6.28 -2.49
N GLN A 75 -6.99 -6.08 -1.25
CA GLN A 75 -6.46 -4.79 -0.78
C GLN A 75 -5.00 -4.56 -1.20
N GLY A 76 -4.41 -5.51 -1.93
CA GLY A 76 -3.02 -5.48 -2.36
C GLY A 76 -2.06 -5.62 -1.19
N CYS A 77 -0.81 -5.26 -1.46
CA CYS A 77 0.13 -5.05 -0.38
C CYS A 77 -0.29 -3.82 0.42
N GLN A 78 -0.27 -3.91 1.75
CA GLN A 78 -0.66 -2.83 2.64
C GLN A 78 0.30 -2.69 3.82
N ASP A 79 0.46 -1.46 4.31
CA ASP A 79 1.10 -1.22 5.60
C ASP A 79 0.22 -1.78 6.73
N SER A 80 0.85 -2.25 7.81
CA SER A 80 0.14 -2.81 8.95
C SER A 80 -0.77 -1.75 9.60
N PRO A 81 -2.03 -2.11 9.92
CA PRO A 81 -2.97 -1.17 10.53
C PRO A 81 -2.57 -0.77 11.96
N GLY A 82 -3.28 0.21 12.52
CA GLY A 82 -3.11 0.66 13.91
C GLY A 82 -1.85 1.50 14.12
N LYS A 83 -1.00 1.12 15.07
CA LYS A 83 0.22 1.89 15.44
C LYS A 83 1.21 2.05 14.28
N TRP A 84 1.08 1.28 13.21
CA TRP A 84 1.91 1.34 12.01
C TRP A 84 1.15 1.81 10.76
N ALA A 85 -0.04 2.38 10.93
CA ALA A 85 -0.83 2.88 9.81
C ALA A 85 -0.02 3.85 8.91
N ARG A 86 -0.49 3.99 7.67
CA ARG A 86 0.12 4.72 6.55
C ARG A 86 0.88 5.99 6.95
N ARG A 87 0.31 6.87 7.78
CA ARG A 87 0.98 8.11 8.25
C ARG A 87 2.32 7.85 8.93
N LYS A 88 2.40 6.84 9.78
CA LYS A 88 3.65 6.52 10.48
C LYS A 88 4.64 5.86 9.55
N CYS A 89 4.19 4.94 8.71
CA CYS A 89 5.05 4.29 7.74
C CYS A 89 5.62 5.30 6.73
N ALA A 90 4.83 6.23 6.22
CA ALA A 90 5.29 7.36 5.43
C ALA A 90 6.34 8.21 6.18
N LYS A 91 6.11 8.52 7.46
CA LYS A 91 7.09 9.25 8.30
C LYS A 91 8.39 8.46 8.51
N LYS A 92 8.33 7.13 8.51
CA LYS A 92 9.52 6.26 8.61
C LYS A 92 10.24 6.17 7.27
N ALA A 93 9.51 6.09 6.16
CA ALA A 93 10.07 6.15 4.81
C ALA A 93 10.81 7.46 4.57
N HIS A 94 10.18 8.61 4.85
CA HIS A 94 10.80 9.94 4.76
C HIS A 94 12.08 10.08 5.62
N LYS A 95 12.15 9.34 6.74
CA LYS A 95 13.34 9.36 7.63
C LYS A 95 14.38 8.29 7.26
N ASN A 96 14.28 7.70 6.06
CA ASN A 96 15.13 6.61 5.58
C ASN A 96 15.24 5.45 6.58
N LYS A 97 14.13 5.11 7.26
CA LYS A 97 14.10 4.03 8.26
C LYS A 97 13.63 2.69 7.67
N CYS A 98 13.42 2.60 6.36
CA CYS A 98 13.02 1.37 5.68
C CYS A 98 14.06 0.24 5.79
N GLY A 99 15.33 0.53 6.07
CA GLY A 99 16.33 -0.50 6.39
C GLY A 99 16.10 -1.20 7.75
N LYS A 100 15.29 -0.61 8.64
CA LYS A 100 15.06 -1.20 9.97
C LYS A 100 14.11 -2.39 9.87
N ARG A 101 14.52 -3.55 10.41
CA ARG A 101 13.72 -4.80 10.45
C ARG A 101 12.27 -4.61 10.87
N ARG A 102 12.02 -3.79 11.91
CA ARG A 102 10.66 -3.51 12.41
C ARG A 102 9.83 -2.69 11.44
N VAL A 103 10.45 -1.74 10.74
CA VAL A 103 9.78 -0.93 9.70
C VAL A 103 9.47 -1.82 8.51
N ARG A 104 10.42 -2.65 8.05
CA ARG A 104 10.21 -3.57 6.92
C ARG A 104 8.99 -4.48 7.09
N ARG A 105 8.81 -5.04 8.29
CA ARG A 105 7.68 -5.95 8.62
C ARG A 105 6.31 -5.28 8.71
N ASN A 106 6.27 -3.95 8.86
CA ASN A 106 5.03 -3.22 9.11
C ASN A 106 4.72 -2.18 8.04
N CYS A 107 5.71 -1.77 7.26
CA CYS A 107 5.62 -0.69 6.29
C CYS A 107 5.95 -1.21 4.90
N HIS A 108 5.27 -2.26 4.46
CA HIS A 108 5.58 -2.92 3.19
C HIS A 108 5.41 -1.95 2.01
N VAL A 109 4.27 -1.26 1.95
CA VAL A 109 3.94 -0.32 0.87
C VAL A 109 4.81 0.93 0.97
N SER A 110 4.86 1.55 2.14
CA SER A 110 5.62 2.79 2.32
C SER A 110 7.12 2.63 2.08
N CYS A 111 7.63 1.40 2.15
CA CYS A 111 9.04 1.09 1.90
C CYS A 111 9.29 0.37 0.56
N ASN A 112 8.30 0.26 -0.32
CA ASN A 112 8.40 -0.47 -1.60
C ASN A 112 8.99 -1.89 -1.41
N LEU A 113 8.47 -2.61 -0.41
CA LEU A 113 8.82 -4.00 -0.11
C LEU A 113 7.75 -4.99 -0.59
N CYS A 114 6.75 -4.43 -1.28
CA CYS A 114 5.93 -5.07 -2.26
C CYS A 114 6.68 -4.88 -3.59
#